data_AF-A0A7C2ATJ7-F1
#
_entry.id   AF-A0A7C2ATJ7-F1
#
_cell.length_a   1.000
_cell.length_b   1.000
_cell.length_c   1.000
_cell.angle_alpha   90.00
_cell.angle_beta   90.00
_cell.angle_gamma   90.00
#
_symmetry.space_group_name_H-M   'P 1'
#
loop_
_entity.id
_entity.type
_entity.pdbx_description
1 polymer ?
#
loop_
_entity_poly.entity_id
_entity_poly.type
_entity_poly.pdbx_seq_one_letter_code
_entity_poly.pdbx_strand_id
1 'polypeptide(L)' 'MQKSIIKLKEEVEEDIPRCPYCNSGYVVKYGFQRNRVQRYRYNTCRKIFNQRYGTFVLQEKIK' A
#
# COMPACT_ATOMS: atom_id res chain seq x y z
N MET A 1 -10.86 36.99 9.60
CA MET A 1 -10.38 35.75 10.23
C MET A 1 -9.52 35.00 9.22
N GLN A 2 -8.20 35.05 9.38
CA GLN A 2 -7.25 34.39 8.49
C GLN A 2 -7.39 32.87 8.67
N LYS A 3 -7.79 32.17 7.61
CA LYS A 3 -7.83 30.70 7.59
C LYS A 3 -6.38 30.22 7.45
N SER A 4 -5.79 29.82 8.56
CA SER A 4 -4.47 29.18 8.59
C SER A 4 -4.53 27.90 7.76
N ILE A 5 -3.95 27.94 6.56
CA ILE A 5 -3.72 26.73 5.77
C ILE A 5 -2.63 25.96 6.52
N ILE A 6 -3.05 24.97 7.29
CA ILE A 6 -2.15 24.01 7.92
C ILE A 6 -1.46 23.30 6.77
N LYS A 7 -0.20 23.68 6.49
CA LYS A 7 0.72 22.87 5.67
C LYS A 7 0.82 21.53 6.38
N LEU A 8 0.07 20.55 5.89
CA LEU A 8 0.20 19.16 6.29
C LEU A 8 1.68 18.80 6.08
N LYS A 9 2.34 18.54 7.20
CA LYS A 9 3.74 18.14 7.25
C LYS A 9 3.95 16.99 6.28
N GLU A 10 4.97 17.19 5.44
CA GLU A 10 5.74 16.19 4.69
C GLU A 10 5.12 14.80 4.72
N GLU A 11 4.51 14.46 3.59
CA GLU A 11 4.31 13.08 3.21
C GLU A 11 5.67 12.40 3.36
N VAL A 12 5.80 11.56 4.38
CA VAL A 12 6.83 10.53 4.41
C VAL A 12 6.57 9.76 3.13
N GLU A 13 7.36 10.04 2.09
CA GLU A 13 7.51 9.16 0.93
C GLU A 13 8.06 7.86 1.51
N GLU A 14 7.18 7.07 2.11
CA GLU A 14 7.44 5.67 2.35
C GLU A 14 7.82 5.13 0.98
N ASP A 15 9.05 4.64 0.83
CA ASP A 15 9.58 4.06 -0.39
C ASP A 15 8.67 2.89 -0.80
N ILE A 16 7.58 3.21 -1.51
CA ILE A 16 6.58 2.25 -1.91
C ILE A 16 7.22 1.46 -3.05
N PRO A 17 7.49 0.16 -2.85
CA PRO A 17 8.13 -0.62 -3.89
C PRO A 17 7.22 -0.64 -5.12
N ARG A 18 7.84 -0.52 -6.30
CA ARG A 18 7.11 -0.76 -7.56
C ARG A 18 6.64 -2.20 -7.60
N CYS A 19 5.46 -2.41 -8.18
CA CYS A 19 4.94 -3.75 -8.34
C CYS A 19 5.88 -4.59 -9.22
N PRO A 20 6.39 -5.74 -8.76
CA PRO A 20 7.26 -6.58 -9.58
C PRO A 20 6.52 -7.24 -10.76
N TYR A 21 5.18 -7.20 -10.78
CA TYR A 21 4.36 -7.85 -11.81
C TYR A 21 3.90 -6.91 -12.92
N CYS A 22 3.71 -5.63 -12.61
CA CYS A 22 3.17 -4.66 -13.56
C CYS A 22 3.91 -3.32 -13.55
N ASN A 23 5.03 -3.24 -12.80
CA ASN A 23 5.88 -2.06 -12.64
C ASN A 23 5.14 -0.78 -12.18
N SER A 24 3.96 -0.93 -11.58
CA SER A 24 3.15 0.19 -11.11
C SER A 24 3.65 0.66 -9.74
N GLY A 25 3.87 1.96 -9.59
CA GLY A 25 4.20 2.59 -8.29
C GLY A 25 2.96 3.10 -7.54
N TYR A 26 1.78 3.05 -8.14
CA TYR A 26 0.57 3.61 -7.53
C TYR A 26 -0.16 2.57 -6.69
N VAL A 27 -0.25 2.85 -5.39
CA VAL A 27 -0.86 1.97 -4.40
C VAL A 27 -1.89 2.70 -3.56
N VAL A 28 -2.88 1.97 -3.07
CA VAL A 28 -3.89 2.48 -2.13
C VAL A 28 -3.91 1.64 -0.85
N LYS A 29 -4.21 2.28 0.28
CA LYS A 29 -4.42 1.56 1.56
C LYS A 29 -5.64 0.66 1.44
N TYR A 30 -5.46 -0.63 1.71
CA TYR A 30 -6.46 -1.68 1.53
C TYR A 30 -6.89 -2.32 2.88
N GLY A 31 -6.67 -1.60 3.98
CA GLY A 31 -6.97 -2.06 5.34
C GLY A 31 -5.81 -2.79 6.02
N PHE A 32 -6.09 -3.55 7.07
CA PHE A 32 -5.08 -4.18 7.91
C PHE A 32 -5.21 -5.72 7.92
N GLN A 33 -4.09 -6.42 8.10
CA GLN A 33 -4.10 -7.83 8.50
C GLN A 33 -4.47 -7.98 9.98
N ARG A 34 -4.79 -9.22 10.41
CA ARG A 34 -5.08 -9.56 11.82
C ARG A 34 -4.00 -9.09 12.79
N ASN A 35 -2.73 -9.09 12.36
CA ASN A 35 -1.59 -8.63 13.16
C ASN A 35 -1.38 -7.11 13.11
N ARG A 36 -2.42 -6.34 12.73
CA ARG A 36 -2.40 -4.87 12.55
C ARG A 36 -1.40 -4.36 11.50
N VAL A 37 -0.93 -5.22 10.60
CA VAL A 37 -0.03 -4.81 9.52
C VAL A 37 -0.84 -4.18 8.39
N GLN A 38 -0.48 -2.96 7.97
CA GLN A 38 -1.12 -2.25 6.86
C GLN A 38 -0.95 -3.04 5.56
N ARG A 39 -2.05 -3.20 4.83
CA ARG A 39 -2.09 -3.77 3.48
C ARG A 39 -2.22 -2.64 2.46
N TYR A 40 -1.53 -2.78 1.36
CA TYR A 40 -1.56 -1.88 0.22
C TYR A 40 -1.97 -2.69 -1.01
N ARG A 41 -2.69 -2.05 -1.93
CA ARG A 41 -3.11 -2.66 -3.20
C ARG A 41 -2.62 -1.81 -4.36
N TYR A 42 -1.98 -2.43 -5.33
CA TYR A 42 -1.61 -1.75 -6.58
C TYR A 42 -2.85 -1.43 -7.40
N ASN A 43 -2.93 -0.22 -7.95
CA ASN A 43 -4.08 0.18 -8.77
C ASN A 43 -4.17 -0.61 -10.08
N THR A 44 -3.02 -0.88 -10.70
CA THR A 44 -2.95 -1.50 -12.03
C THR A 44 -3.25 -3.00 -11.99
N CYS A 45 -2.42 -3.81 -11.31
CA CYS A 45 -2.58 -5.26 -11.28
C CYS A 45 -3.47 -5.77 -10.14
N ARG A 46 -3.98 -4.86 -9.29
CA ARG A 46 -4.85 -5.17 -8.14
C ARG A 46 -4.25 -6.11 -7.11
N LYS A 47 -2.96 -6.47 -7.23
CA LYS A 47 -2.23 -7.29 -6.26
C LYS A 47 -2.08 -6.54 -4.94
N ILE A 48 -2.10 -7.32 -3.86
CA ILE A 48 -2.06 -6.81 -2.50
C ILE A 48 -0.70 -7.17 -1.90
N PHE A 49 -0.06 -6.21 -1.26
CA PHE A 49 1.21 -6.39 -0.57
C PHE A 49 1.15 -5.72 0.79
N ASN A 50 2.16 -5.94 1.60
CA ASN A 50 2.44 -5.10 2.76
C ASN A 50 3.94 -4.77 2.80
N GLN A 51 4.31 -3.80 3.62
CA GLN A 51 5.73 -3.42 3.77
C GLN A 51 6.55 -4.53 4.46
N ARG A 52 5.93 -5.35 5.32
CA ARG A 52 6.67 -6.33 6.15
C ARG A 52 6.98 -7.65 5.44
N TYR A 53 6.11 -8.11 4.54
CA TYR A 53 6.18 -9.42 3.89
C TYR A 53 6.12 -9.33 2.36
N GLY A 54 5.99 -8.12 1.78
CA GLY A 54 5.93 -7.95 0.34
C GLY A 54 4.58 -8.38 -0.25
N THR A 55 4.58 -8.79 -1.53
CA THR A 55 3.35 -9.14 -2.24
C THR A 55 2.79 -10.46 -1.71
N PHE A 56 1.55 -10.44 -1.22
CA PHE A 56 0.87 -11.67 -0.89
C PHE A 56 0.55 -12.39 -2.19
N VAL A 57 1.31 -13.44 -2.49
CA VAL A 57 0.76 -14.52 -3.30
C VAL A 57 -0.36 -15.08 -2.43
N LEU A 58 -1.61 -14.83 -2.84
CA LEU A 58 -2.72 -15.57 -2.27
C LEU A 58 -2.33 -17.03 -2.52
N GLN A 59 -1.89 -17.76 -1.50
CA GLN A 59 -1.78 -19.21 -1.60
C GLN A 59 -3.20 -19.63 -1.98
N GLU A 60 -3.39 -19.97 -3.26
CA GLU A 60 -4.56 -20.68 -3.70
C GLU A 60 -4.60 -21.89 -2.78
N LYS A 61 -5.57 -21.89 -1.87
CA LYS A 61 -5.89 -23.07 -1.11
C LYS A 61 -6.32 -24.07 -2.18
N ILE A 62 -5.38 -24.90 -2.62
CA ILE A 62 -5.67 -26.18 -3.23
C ILE A 62 -6.65 -26.83 -2.26
N LYS A 63 -7.90 -26.94 -2.69
CA LYS A 63 -8.98 -27.53 -1.93
C LYS A 63 -9.60 -28.60 -2.79
#